data_AF-A0A2X2M5M9-F1
#
_entry.id   AF-A0A2X2M5M9-F1
#
_cell.length_a   1.000
_cell.length_b   1.000
_cell.length_c   1.000
_cell.angle_alpha   90.00
_cell.angle_beta   90.00
_cell.angle_gamma   90.00
#
_symmetry.space_group_name_H-M   'P 1'
#
loop_
_entity.id
_entity.type
_entity.pdbx_description
1 polymer ?
#
loop_
_entity_poly.entity_id
_entity_poly.type
_entity_poly.pdbx_seq_one_letter_code
_entity_poly.pdbx_strand_id
1 'polypeptide(L)'
;MKKLFGLILVLTFAVVLAACGNGSKSGSDDKKITVGASPAPHAEILEKAKPLLEKKGYELDIKTINDYTTPNKLLDKGEIDANYFQHTPYLNTEKKDKGYKNRKCR
;
A
#
# COMPACT_ATOMS: atom_id res chain seq x y z
N MET A 1 -2.14 -53.43 -11.25
CA MET A 1 -2.77 -52.42 -10.35
C MET A 1 -1.80 -51.42 -9.70
N LYS A 2 -0.47 -51.67 -9.68
CA LYS A 2 0.53 -50.74 -9.09
C LYS A 2 0.86 -49.52 -9.99
N LYS A 3 0.67 -49.65 -11.31
CA LYS A 3 0.94 -48.57 -12.30
C LYS A 3 -0.23 -47.57 -12.44
N LEU A 4 -1.39 -47.89 -11.86
CA LEU A 4 -2.58 -47.03 -11.92
C LEU A 4 -2.63 -46.03 -10.75
N PHE A 5 -2.03 -46.39 -9.60
CA PHE A 5 -1.88 -45.48 -8.45
C PHE A 5 -0.90 -44.32 -8.71
N GLY A 6 0.12 -44.54 -9.54
CA GLY A 6 1.10 -43.50 -9.88
C GLY A 6 0.52 -42.39 -10.77
N LEU A 7 -0.49 -42.70 -11.59
CA LEU A 7 -1.05 -41.76 -12.56
C LEU A 7 -2.04 -40.76 -11.93
N ILE A 8 -2.71 -41.18 -10.84
CA ILE A 8 -3.63 -40.34 -10.05
C ILE A 8 -2.86 -39.29 -9.21
N LEU A 9 -1.65 -39.61 -8.76
CA LEU A 9 -0.82 -38.71 -7.93
C LEU A 9 -0.20 -37.55 -8.73
N VAL A 10 0.03 -37.73 -10.03
CA VAL A 10 0.59 -36.69 -10.91
C VAL A 10 -0.50 -35.71 -11.37
N LEU A 11 -1.73 -36.20 -11.57
CA LEU A 11 -2.85 -35.35 -11.99
C LEU A 11 -3.28 -34.37 -10.88
N THR A 12 -3.22 -34.78 -9.61
CA THR A 12 -3.58 -33.91 -8.48
C THR A 12 -2.55 -32.82 -8.20
N PHE A 13 -1.27 -33.05 -8.53
CA PHE A 13 -0.21 -32.04 -8.36
C PHE A 13 -0.30 -30.89 -9.39
N ALA A 14 -0.82 -31.17 -10.60
CA ALA A 14 -1.01 -30.15 -11.63
C ALA A 14 -2.14 -29.16 -11.29
N VAL A 15 -3.17 -29.60 -10.56
CA VAL A 15 -4.30 -28.74 -10.15
C VAL A 15 -3.88 -27.77 -9.04
N VAL A 16 -2.92 -28.13 -8.19
CA VAL A 16 -2.39 -27.25 -7.12
C VAL A 16 -1.56 -26.10 -7.71
N LEU A 17 -0.86 -26.31 -8.83
CA LEU A 17 -0.10 -25.24 -9.50
C LEU A 17 -1.01 -24.27 -10.28
N ALA A 18 -2.12 -24.74 -10.85
CA ALA A 18 -3.08 -23.86 -11.54
C ALA A 18 -3.85 -22.94 -10.58
N ALA A 19 -3.97 -23.30 -9.30
CA ALA A 19 -4.60 -22.47 -8.27
C ALA A 19 -3.71 -21.33 -7.75
N CYS A 20 -2.40 -21.35 -8.03
CA CYS A 20 -1.47 -20.28 -7.67
C CYS A 20 -1.21 -19.28 -8.82
N GLY A 21 -1.72 -19.56 -10.02
CA GLY A 21 -1.58 -18.68 -11.20
C GLY A 21 -2.63 -17.58 -11.32
N ASN A 22 -3.68 -17.59 -10.51
CA ASN A 22 -4.78 -16.63 -10.59
C ASN A 22 -4.63 -15.50 -9.54
N GLY A 23 -3.47 -14.86 -9.54
CA GLY A 23 -3.08 -13.82 -8.58
C GLY A 23 -2.94 -12.41 -9.16
N SER A 24 -3.32 -12.18 -10.42
CA SER A 24 -3.27 -10.82 -11.01
C SER A 24 -4.66 -10.24 -11.18
N LYS A 25 -5.42 -10.21 -10.08
CA LYS A 25 -6.39 -9.15 -9.85
C LYS A 25 -5.57 -7.92 -9.45
N SER A 26 -5.58 -6.89 -10.28
CA SER A 26 -6.08 -5.56 -9.88
C SER A 26 -5.62 -4.52 -10.90
N GLY A 27 -6.43 -4.34 -11.94
CA GLY A 27 -6.39 -3.16 -12.80
C GLY A 27 -7.33 -2.05 -12.31
N SER A 28 -7.58 -1.98 -10.99
CA SER A 28 -8.57 -1.08 -10.38
C SER A 28 -7.99 -0.22 -9.25
N ASP A 29 -6.90 -0.64 -8.59
CA ASP A 29 -6.35 0.09 -7.43
C ASP A 29 -5.32 1.17 -7.81
N ASP A 30 -4.81 1.19 -9.05
CA ASP A 30 -3.71 2.11 -9.44
C ASP A 30 -4.07 3.61 -9.41
N LYS A 31 -5.36 3.92 -9.27
CA LYS A 31 -5.87 5.30 -9.30
C LYS A 31 -6.29 5.83 -7.94
N LYS A 32 -6.36 5.01 -6.90
CA LYS A 32 -6.66 5.48 -5.55
C LYS A 32 -5.35 5.71 -4.79
N ILE A 33 -5.23 6.86 -4.12
CA ILE A 33 -4.07 7.23 -3.31
C ILE A 33 -4.57 7.56 -1.91
N THR A 34 -4.18 6.77 -0.91
CA THR A 34 -4.50 7.04 0.50
C THR A 34 -3.33 7.76 1.18
N VAL A 35 -3.59 8.97 1.69
CA VAL A 35 -2.59 9.83 2.33
C VAL A 35 -2.94 10.11 3.79
N GLY A 36 -2.04 9.75 4.71
CA GLY A 36 -2.14 10.12 6.12
C GLY A 36 -1.64 11.55 6.37
N ALA A 37 -2.47 12.43 6.94
CA ALA A 37 -2.10 13.84 7.13
C ALA A 37 -2.56 14.38 8.49
N SER A 38 -1.86 15.39 9.02
CA SER A 38 -2.35 16.12 10.19
C SER A 38 -3.55 17.02 9.83
N PRO A 39 -4.49 17.28 10.77
CA PRO A 39 -5.73 18.01 10.49
C PRO A 39 -5.51 19.36 9.80
N ALA A 40 -4.61 20.17 10.35
CA ALA A 40 -4.21 21.44 9.79
C ALA A 40 -2.68 21.59 9.87
N PRO A 41 -2.04 22.22 8.88
CA PRO A 41 -2.61 22.66 7.58
C PRO A 41 -2.71 21.53 6.54
N HIS A 42 -2.19 20.33 6.83
CA HIS A 42 -1.88 19.32 5.82
C HIS A 42 -3.12 18.72 5.13
N ALA A 43 -4.14 18.31 5.90
CA ALA A 43 -5.37 17.78 5.33
C ALA A 43 -6.12 18.86 4.53
N GLU A 44 -6.16 20.11 5.01
CA GLU A 44 -6.79 21.23 4.29
C GLU A 44 -6.15 21.48 2.92
N ILE A 45 -4.81 21.41 2.84
CA ILE A 45 -4.08 21.51 1.56
C ILE A 45 -4.45 20.35 0.63
N LEU A 46 -4.49 19.13 1.16
CA LEU A 46 -4.85 17.94 0.38
C LEU A 46 -6.30 17.98 -0.12
N GLU A 47 -7.24 18.52 0.67
CA GLU A 47 -8.62 18.75 0.24
C GLU A 47 -8.69 19.70 -0.97
N LYS A 48 -7.83 20.73 -1.01
CA LYS A 48 -7.70 21.60 -2.20
C LYS A 48 -7.02 20.89 -3.38
N ALA A 49 -6.18 19.89 -3.12
CA ALA A 49 -5.51 19.10 -4.16
C ALA A 49 -6.38 18.00 -4.77
N LYS A 50 -7.40 17.50 -4.05
CA LYS A 50 -8.37 16.50 -4.56
C LYS A 50 -8.86 16.77 -5.99
N PRO A 51 -9.45 17.94 -6.32
CA PRO A 51 -9.95 18.20 -7.67
C PRO A 51 -8.86 18.24 -8.75
N LEU A 52 -7.60 18.51 -8.38
CA LEU A 52 -6.47 18.47 -9.32
C LEU A 52 -6.05 17.04 -9.64
N LEU A 53 -6.15 16.14 -8.66
CA LEU A 53 -5.88 14.71 -8.82
C LEU A 53 -7.01 14.00 -9.56
N GLU A 54 -8.26 14.34 -9.27
CA GLU A 54 -9.44 13.82 -9.98
C GLU A 54 -9.37 14.12 -11.48
N LYS A 55 -8.97 15.34 -11.87
CA LYS A 55 -8.73 15.72 -13.27
C LYS A 55 -7.65 14.88 -13.96
N LYS A 56 -6.72 14.33 -13.19
CA LYS A 56 -5.67 13.42 -13.66
C LYS A 56 -6.08 11.94 -13.57
N GLY A 57 -7.32 11.68 -13.16
CA GLY A 57 -7.88 10.34 -13.00
C GLY A 57 -7.47 9.63 -11.72
N TYR A 58 -7.05 10.37 -10.67
CA TYR A 58 -6.73 9.81 -9.36
C TYR A 58 -7.78 10.20 -8.32
N GLU A 59 -8.15 9.25 -7.46
CA GLU A 59 -8.96 9.46 -6.27
C GLU A 59 -8.03 9.63 -5.06
N LEU A 60 -8.15 10.75 -4.34
CA LEU A 60 -7.35 11.00 -3.14
C LEU A 60 -8.20 10.75 -1.87
N ASP A 61 -7.78 9.78 -1.08
CA ASP A 61 -8.37 9.43 0.21
C ASP A 61 -7.49 9.97 1.35
N ILE A 62 -8.05 10.89 2.15
CA ILE A 62 -7.29 11.60 3.19
C ILE A 62 -7.63 10.99 4.55
N LYS A 63 -6.62 10.40 5.19
CA LYS A 63 -6.73 9.87 6.56
C LYS A 63 -6.14 10.90 7.53
N THR A 64 -7.01 11.59 8.25
CA THR A 64 -6.58 12.57 9.26
C THR A 64 -6.04 11.86 10.50
N ILE A 65 -4.83 12.21 10.91
CA ILE A 65 -4.12 11.60 12.04
C ILE A 65 -3.64 12.70 12.99
N ASN A 66 -4.00 12.59 14.27
CA ASN A 66 -3.76 13.61 15.29
C ASN A 66 -2.45 13.43 16.08
N ASP A 67 -1.53 12.59 15.59
CA ASP A 67 -0.25 12.31 16.24
C ASP A 67 0.88 12.10 15.22
N TYR A 68 2.13 12.07 15.70
CA TYR A 68 3.33 12.00 14.86
C TYR A 68 3.97 10.62 14.74
N THR A 69 3.51 9.64 15.52
CA THR A 69 4.11 8.30 15.54
C THR A 69 3.38 7.32 14.64
N THR A 70 2.07 7.50 14.49
CA THR A 70 1.19 6.63 13.71
C THR A 70 1.44 6.73 12.20
N PRO A 71 1.61 7.93 11.59
CA PRO A 71 1.66 8.01 10.13
C PRO A 71 2.84 7.24 9.50
N ASN A 72 4.02 7.23 10.13
CA ASN A 72 5.16 6.46 9.64
C ASN A 72 4.95 4.94 9.83
N LYS A 73 4.30 4.51 10.91
CA LYS A 73 3.95 3.09 11.13
C LYS A 73 2.98 2.59 10.08
N LEU A 74 1.95 3.39 9.77
CA LEU A 74 0.96 3.03 8.75
C LEU A 74 1.59 2.94 7.36
N LEU A 75 2.50 3.88 7.03
CA LEU A 75 3.22 3.88 5.76
C LEU A 75 4.14 2.65 5.62
N ASP A 76 4.90 2.33 6.67
CA ASP A 76 5.80 1.17 6.64
C ASP A 76 5.04 -0.17 6.52
N LYS A 77 3.85 -0.25 7.13
CA LYS A 77 2.92 -1.39 6.99
C LYS A 77 2.20 -1.45 5.65
N GLY A 78 2.24 -0.39 4.84
CA GLY A 78 1.49 -0.28 3.59
C GLY A 78 -0.03 -0.11 3.78
N GLU A 79 -0.47 0.36 4.95
CA GLU A 79 -1.88 0.71 5.19
C GLU A 79 -2.27 2.07 4.59
N ILE A 80 -1.28 2.89 4.24
CA ILE A 80 -1.41 4.14 3.49
C ILE A 80 -0.29 4.21 2.44
N ASP A 81 -0.53 4.91 1.33
CA ASP A 81 0.43 5.05 0.23
C ASP A 81 1.48 6.14 0.50
N ALA A 82 1.07 7.19 1.21
CA ALA A 82 1.95 8.28 1.62
C ALA A 82 1.50 8.92 2.94
N ASN A 83 2.37 9.73 3.54
CA ASN A 83 1.99 10.63 4.61
C ASN A 83 2.47 12.07 4.35
N TYR A 84 1.72 13.05 4.85
CA TYR A 84 2.02 14.47 4.73
C TYR A 84 1.82 15.14 6.10
N PHE A 85 2.88 15.14 6.91
CA PHE A 85 2.86 15.74 8.25
C PHE A 85 4.24 16.16 8.80
N GLN A 86 5.33 15.59 8.27
CA GLN A 86 6.68 15.68 8.83
C GLN A 86 7.65 16.44 7.93
N HIS A 87 8.75 16.92 8.53
CA HIS A 87 9.90 17.48 7.83
C HIS A 87 11.07 16.48 7.74
N THR A 88 11.99 16.71 6.81
CA THR A 88 13.12 15.80 6.50
C THR A 88 13.95 15.36 7.72
N PRO A 89 14.32 16.23 8.68
CA PRO A 89 15.08 15.80 9.86
C PRO A 89 14.36 14.74 10.70
N TYR A 90 13.04 14.85 10.85
CA TYR A 90 12.23 13.92 11.65
C TYR A 90 12.17 12.55 10.96
N LEU A 91 11.95 12.55 9.64
CA LEU A 91 11.97 11.32 8.84
C LEU A 91 13.32 10.59 8.94
N ASN A 92 14.43 11.32 8.91
CA ASN A 92 15.77 10.73 9.02
C ASN A 92 15.99 10.09 10.39
N THR A 93 15.57 10.75 11.47
CA THR A 93 15.61 10.19 12.83
C THR A 93 14.73 8.96 12.94
N GLU A 94 13.48 9.00 12.48
CA GLU A 94 12.56 7.85 12.52
C GLU A 94 13.09 6.66 11.72
N LYS A 95 13.70 6.89 10.56
CA LYS A 95 14.36 5.82 9.79
C LYS A 95 15.55 5.22 10.53
N LYS A 96 16.37 6.06 11.17
CA LYS A 96 17.53 5.61 11.94
C LYS A 96 17.11 4.79 13.16
N ASP A 97 16.12 5.27 13.90
CA ASP A 97 15.76 4.71 15.21
C ASP A 97 14.81 3.51 15.08
N LYS A 98 13.91 3.52 14.10
CA LYS A 98 12.86 2.49 13.94
C LYS A 98 13.05 1.60 12.72
N GLY A 99 14.03 1.89 11.87
CA GLY A 99 14.38 1.05 10.72
C GLY A 99 13.33 1.06 9.60
N TYR A 100 12.45 2.06 9.54
CA TYR A 100 11.41 2.12 8.52
C TYR A 100 11.97 2.12 7.10
N LYS A 101 11.42 1.27 6.26
CA LYS A 101 11.77 1.16 4.84
C LYS A 101 10.81 1.99 4.00
N ASN A 102 10.55 3.23 4.41
CA ASN A 102 9.63 4.14 3.70
C ASN A 102 10.02 4.18 2.22
N ARG A 103 9.25 3.45 1.42
CA ARG A 103 9.58 3.13 0.03
C ARG A 103 9.62 4.45 -0.74
N LYS A 104 10.61 4.62 -1.62
CA LYS A 104 10.51 5.64 -2.67
C LYS A 104 9.17 5.43 -3.34
N CYS A 105 8.40 6.51 -3.54
CA CYS A 105 7.09 6.47 -4.19
C CYS A 105 7.09 5.45 -5.33
N ARG A 106 6.10 4.56 -5.30
CA ARG A 106 5.97 3.45 -6.26
C ARG A 106 5.90 3.97 -7.69
#